data_AF-A0A9E2GSL6-F1
#
_entry.id   AF-A0A9E2GSL6-F1
#
_cell.length_a   1.000
_cell.length_b   1.000
_cell.length_c   1.000
_cell.angle_alpha   90.00
_cell.angle_beta   90.00
_cell.angle_gamma   90.00
#
_symmetry.space_group_name_H-M   'P 1'
#
loop_
_entity.id
_entity.type
_entity.pdbx_description
1 polymer ?
#
loop_
_entity_poly.entity_id
_entity_poly.type
_entity_poly.pdbx_seq_one_letter_code
_entity_poly.pdbx_strand_id
1 'polypeptide(L)'
;MMKRILSIVFALVVLGGLSLMVVRSIQKGIAEKKAQLEKQKQLSAMDRRLIVGVTPVERMDLDRSFSASGTLVARTQATVFSMVPGIVLGLKVQEGDVVKAGDTLARLDAAKSALGYQQARAMQAQARLNYENTKKN
;
A
#
# COMPACT_ATOMS: atom_id res chain seq x y z
N MET A 1 -29.54 -89.47 69.78
CA MET A 1 -29.31 -88.05 70.10
C MET A 1 -28.16 -87.37 69.33
N MET A 2 -27.39 -88.07 68.46
CA MET A 2 -26.22 -87.50 67.75
C MET A 2 -26.53 -86.63 66.51
N LYS A 3 -27.75 -86.67 65.98
CA LYS A 3 -28.13 -85.98 64.72
C LYS A 3 -28.42 -84.48 64.85
N ARG A 4 -28.66 -83.97 66.07
CA ARG A 4 -29.06 -82.56 66.32
C ARG A 4 -27.89 -81.59 66.45
N ILE A 5 -26.73 -82.07 66.89
CA ILE A 5 -25.51 -81.26 67.03
C ILE A 5 -24.84 -81.07 65.66
N LEU A 6 -24.88 -82.09 64.81
CA LEU A 6 -24.34 -82.04 63.45
C LEU A 6 -25.05 -81.02 62.56
N SER A 7 -26.37 -80.85 62.73
CA SER A 7 -27.17 -79.86 61.97
C SER A 7 -26.88 -78.40 62.37
N ILE A 8 -26.50 -78.12 63.62
CA ILE A 8 -26.20 -76.76 64.09
C ILE A 8 -24.83 -76.31 63.59
N VAL A 9 -23.85 -77.22 63.60
CA VAL A 9 -22.50 -76.94 63.06
C VAL A 9 -22.56 -76.70 61.55
N PHE A 10 -23.38 -77.48 60.82
CA PHE A 10 -23.57 -77.28 59.38
C PHE A 10 -24.24 -75.93 59.07
N ALA A 11 -25.21 -75.48 59.87
CA ALA A 11 -25.86 -74.19 59.69
C ALA A 11 -24.92 -72.99 59.89
N LEU A 12 -23.98 -73.08 60.84
CA LEU A 12 -22.98 -72.02 61.07
C LEU A 12 -21.94 -71.91 59.95
N VAL A 13 -21.54 -73.05 59.35
CA VAL A 13 -20.58 -73.05 58.23
C VAL A 13 -21.20 -72.50 56.95
N VAL A 14 -22.49 -72.79 56.70
CA VAL A 14 -23.21 -72.27 55.52
C VAL A 14 -23.44 -70.76 55.61
N LEU A 15 -23.74 -70.22 56.79
CA LEU A 15 -23.89 -68.78 57.02
C LEU A 15 -22.56 -68.01 56.86
N GLY A 16 -21.43 -68.58 57.30
CA GLY A 16 -20.11 -67.98 57.11
C GLY A 16 -19.65 -67.96 55.65
N GLY A 17 -19.96 -69.03 54.90
CA GLY A 17 -19.63 -69.14 53.47
C GLY A 17 -20.41 -68.17 52.59
N LEU A 18 -21.68 -67.90 52.93
CA LEU A 18 -22.53 -66.97 52.19
C LEU A 18 -22.05 -65.51 52.30
N SER A 19 -21.59 -65.11 53.49
CA SER A 19 -21.05 -63.75 53.74
C SER A 19 -19.80 -63.44 52.90
N LEU A 20 -18.88 -64.41 52.80
CA LEU A 20 -17.63 -64.26 52.03
C LEU A 20 -17.87 -64.22 50.51
N MET A 21 -18.94 -64.86 50.03
CA MET A 21 -19.32 -64.87 48.62
C MET A 21 -19.92 -63.53 48.16
N VAL A 22 -20.69 -62.86 49.02
CA VAL A 22 -21.29 -61.55 48.74
C VAL A 22 -20.24 -60.44 48.71
N VAL A 23 -19.22 -60.49 49.57
CA VAL A 23 -18.13 -59.51 49.55
C VAL A 23 -17.27 -59.64 48.28
N ARG A 24 -17.03 -60.88 47.81
CA ARG A 24 -16.27 -61.14 46.58
C ARG A 24 -17.02 -60.76 45.30
N SER A 25 -18.36 -60.83 45.28
CA SER A 25 -19.15 -60.39 44.12
C SER A 25 -19.20 -58.86 43.98
N ILE A 26 -19.22 -58.13 45.09
CA ILE A 26 -19.18 -56.65 45.10
C ILE A 26 -17.83 -56.13 44.61
N GLN A 27 -16.71 -56.77 44.98
CA GLN A 27 -15.38 -56.34 44.53
C GLN A 27 -15.18 -56.45 43.01
N LYS A 28 -15.72 -57.50 42.37
CA LYS A 28 -15.59 -57.66 40.90
C LYS A 28 -16.42 -56.62 40.12
N GLY A 29 -17.63 -56.30 40.57
CA GLY A 29 -18.49 -55.31 39.90
C GLY A 29 -17.95 -53.86 39.91
N ILE A 30 -17.08 -53.51 40.87
CA ILE A 30 -16.44 -52.19 40.93
C ILE A 30 -15.29 -52.08 39.92
N ALA A 31 -14.57 -53.18 39.64
CA ALA A 31 -13.46 -53.19 38.69
C ALA A 31 -13.94 -53.01 37.24
N GLU A 32 -15.04 -53.66 36.87
CA GLU A 32 -15.64 -53.54 35.53
C GLU A 32 -16.18 -52.13 35.28
N LYS A 33 -16.86 -51.52 36.28
CA LYS A 33 -17.33 -50.14 36.19
C LYS A 33 -16.20 -49.11 36.09
N LYS A 34 -15.06 -49.33 36.77
CA LYS A 34 -13.87 -48.47 36.65
C LYS A 34 -13.22 -48.60 35.26
N ALA A 35 -13.11 -49.81 34.73
CA ALA A 35 -12.56 -50.03 33.39
C ALA A 35 -13.45 -49.42 32.28
N GLN A 36 -14.77 -49.47 32.46
CA GLN A 36 -15.74 -48.83 31.56
C GLN A 36 -15.67 -47.30 31.65
N LEU A 37 -15.49 -46.73 32.85
CA LEU A 37 -15.32 -45.29 33.02
C LEU A 37 -14.02 -44.77 32.36
N GLU A 38 -12.94 -45.53 32.45
CA GLU A 38 -11.67 -45.18 31.79
C GLU A 38 -11.76 -45.31 30.27
N LYS A 39 -12.41 -46.36 29.74
CA LYS A 39 -12.72 -46.45 28.31
C LYS A 39 -13.62 -45.30 27.86
N GLN A 40 -14.66 -44.97 28.62
CA GLN A 40 -15.56 -43.87 28.29
C GLN A 40 -14.84 -42.51 28.32
N LYS A 41 -13.98 -42.26 29.30
CA LYS A 41 -13.13 -41.05 29.36
C LYS A 41 -12.13 -40.98 28.21
N GLN A 42 -11.54 -42.11 27.80
CA GLN A 42 -10.62 -42.18 26.66
C GLN A 42 -11.33 -41.90 25.32
N LEU A 43 -12.55 -42.42 25.15
CA LEU A 43 -13.39 -42.10 23.98
C LEU A 43 -13.82 -40.63 23.98
N SER A 44 -14.20 -40.06 25.13
CA SER A 44 -14.56 -38.63 25.26
C SER A 44 -13.37 -37.67 25.15
N ALA A 45 -12.14 -38.15 25.33
CA ALA A 45 -10.91 -37.38 25.11
C ALA A 45 -10.52 -37.34 23.62
N MET A 46 -10.89 -38.36 22.83
CA MET A 46 -10.65 -38.37 21.38
C MET A 46 -11.56 -37.41 20.60
N ASP A 47 -12.74 -37.09 21.15
CA ASP A 47 -13.77 -36.25 20.49
C ASP A 47 -13.53 -34.74 20.64
N ARG A 48 -12.45 -34.33 21.31
CA ARG A 48 -12.09 -32.93 21.53
C ARG A 48 -11.11 -32.37 20.49
N ARG A 49 -11.05 -32.97 19.31
CA ARG A 49 -10.26 -32.46 18.18
C ARG A 49 -10.97 -31.25 17.60
N LEU A 50 -10.42 -30.07 17.83
CA LEU A 50 -10.88 -28.84 17.19
C LEU A 50 -10.57 -28.94 15.69
N ILE A 51 -11.60 -29.20 14.88
CA ILE A 51 -11.47 -29.14 13.43
C ILE A 51 -11.37 -27.68 13.05
N VAL A 52 -10.21 -27.28 12.52
CA VAL A 52 -9.96 -25.92 12.04
C VAL A 52 -9.72 -25.96 10.53
N GLY A 53 -10.36 -25.05 9.81
CA GLY A 53 -10.07 -24.83 8.40
C GLY A 53 -8.76 -24.05 8.28
N VAL A 54 -7.83 -24.56 7.46
CA VAL A 54 -6.59 -23.87 7.11
C VAL A 54 -6.53 -23.68 5.61
N THR A 55 -5.96 -22.55 5.19
CA THR A 55 -5.64 -22.26 3.79
C THR A 55 -4.14 -22.03 3.69
N PRO A 56 -3.43 -22.67 2.75
CA PRO A 56 -2.00 -22.45 2.56
C PRO A 56 -1.74 -21.00 2.14
N VAL A 57 -0.68 -20.41 2.68
CA VAL A 57 -0.22 -19.07 2.27
C VAL A 57 0.63 -19.23 1.03
N GLU A 58 0.23 -18.58 -0.06
CA GLU A 58 0.99 -18.52 -1.30
C GLU A 58 1.64 -17.15 -1.45
N ARG A 59 2.89 -17.14 -1.93
CA ARG A 59 3.54 -15.90 -2.34
C ARG A 59 2.99 -15.49 -3.69
N MET A 60 2.42 -14.30 -3.74
CA MET A 60 2.01 -13.65 -4.97
C MET A 60 2.58 -12.23 -5.00
N ASP A 61 2.86 -11.75 -6.19
CA ASP A 61 3.23 -10.35 -6.39
C ASP A 61 1.97 -9.49 -6.23
N LEU A 62 2.07 -8.47 -5.39
CA LEU A 62 0.97 -7.53 -5.14
C LEU A 62 1.26 -6.24 -5.89
N ASP A 63 0.58 -6.05 -7.02
CA ASP A 63 0.63 -4.80 -7.76
C ASP A 63 -0.12 -3.71 -7.00
N ARG A 64 0.64 -2.91 -6.25
CA ARG A 64 0.14 -1.70 -5.59
C ARG A 64 0.32 -0.51 -6.51
N SER A 65 -0.71 -0.18 -7.27
CA SER A 65 -0.76 1.06 -8.02
C SER A 65 -1.28 2.20 -7.14
N PHE A 66 -0.66 3.36 -7.25
CA PHE A 66 -1.12 4.60 -6.63
C PHE A 66 -1.37 5.61 -7.73
N SER A 67 -2.64 5.97 -7.95
CA SER A 67 -3.03 6.95 -8.95
C SER A 67 -3.15 8.33 -8.32
N ALA A 68 -2.31 9.26 -8.78
CA ALA A 68 -2.41 10.68 -8.43
C ALA A 68 -2.97 11.46 -9.62
N SER A 69 -4.04 12.22 -9.41
CA SER A 69 -4.59 13.15 -10.40
C SER A 69 -3.93 14.52 -10.26
N GLY A 70 -3.61 15.16 -11.38
CA GLY A 70 -3.09 16.51 -11.42
C GLY A 70 -3.43 17.21 -12.72
N THR A 71 -3.33 18.53 -12.74
CA THR A 71 -3.60 19.34 -13.92
C THR A 71 -2.29 19.65 -14.63
N LEU A 72 -2.24 19.44 -15.94
CA LEU A 72 -1.11 19.86 -16.75
C LEU A 72 -1.14 21.38 -16.94
N VAL A 73 -0.04 22.04 -16.63
CA VAL A 73 0.15 23.48 -16.84
C VAL A 73 1.37 23.72 -17.72
N ALA A 74 1.35 24.82 -18.47
CA ALA A 74 2.51 25.23 -19.25
C ALA A 74 3.71 25.48 -18.32
N ARG A 75 4.86 24.87 -18.65
CA ARG A 75 6.10 25.09 -17.90
C ARG A 75 6.56 26.55 -17.94
N THR A 76 6.31 27.23 -19.04
CA THR A 76 6.71 28.62 -19.27
C THR A 76 5.66 29.31 -20.13
N GLN A 77 5.32 30.53 -19.77
CA GLN A 77 4.40 31.38 -20.51
C GLN A 77 5.07 32.74 -20.74
N ALA A 78 4.93 33.28 -21.95
CA ALA A 78 5.44 34.59 -22.30
C ALA A 78 4.37 35.36 -23.06
N THR A 79 4.13 36.61 -22.65
CA THR A 79 3.28 37.53 -23.38
C THR A 79 4.16 38.52 -24.13
N VAL A 80 4.02 38.58 -25.45
CA VAL A 80 4.87 39.40 -26.31
C VAL A 80 4.23 40.76 -26.53
N PHE A 81 4.99 41.82 -26.30
CA PHE A 81 4.58 43.21 -26.53
C PHE A 81 5.63 43.95 -27.36
N SER A 82 5.19 45.00 -28.07
CA SER A 82 6.14 45.90 -28.72
C SER A 82 6.81 46.81 -27.71
N MET A 83 8.13 46.93 -27.77
CA MET A 83 8.91 47.88 -26.95
C MET A 83 8.88 49.31 -27.52
N VAL A 84 8.51 49.46 -28.79
CA VAL A 84 8.46 50.75 -29.48
C VAL A 84 7.07 51.01 -30.04
N PRO A 85 6.59 52.27 -30.01
CA PRO A 85 5.34 52.62 -30.68
C PRO A 85 5.53 52.53 -32.20
N GLY A 86 4.59 51.88 -32.87
CA GLY A 86 4.64 51.72 -34.33
C GLY A 86 3.39 51.02 -34.86
N ILE A 87 3.20 51.11 -36.17
CA ILE A 87 2.12 50.41 -36.88
C ILE A 87 2.63 49.03 -37.30
N VAL A 88 1.82 47.99 -37.15
CA VAL A 88 2.16 46.64 -37.63
C VAL A 88 2.02 46.61 -39.16
N LEU A 89 3.14 46.43 -39.86
CA LEU A 89 3.18 46.30 -41.32
C LEU A 89 2.87 44.88 -41.80
N GLY A 90 3.06 43.88 -40.95
CA GLY A 90 2.72 42.50 -41.26
C GLY A 90 3.00 41.54 -40.12
N LEU A 91 2.21 40.47 -40.07
CA LEU A 91 2.36 39.34 -39.17
C LEU A 91 2.97 38.17 -39.94
N LYS A 92 3.95 37.49 -39.35
CA LYS A 92 4.68 36.38 -39.98
C LYS A 92 4.27 34.99 -39.46
N VAL A 93 3.35 34.96 -38.52
CA VAL A 93 2.91 33.75 -37.82
C VAL A 93 1.39 33.70 -37.78
N GLN A 94 0.86 32.49 -37.71
CA GLN A 94 -0.56 32.22 -37.52
C GLN A 94 -0.80 31.60 -36.15
N GLU A 95 -2.07 31.62 -35.72
CA GLU A 95 -2.48 31.00 -34.48
C GLU A 95 -2.22 29.48 -34.53
N GLY A 96 -1.56 28.95 -33.49
CA GLY A 96 -1.17 27.55 -33.42
C GLY A 96 0.21 27.23 -34.00
N ASP A 97 0.89 28.19 -34.64
CA ASP A 97 2.24 27.97 -35.16
C ASP A 97 3.26 27.73 -34.03
N VAL A 98 4.18 26.79 -34.28
CA VAL A 98 5.31 26.53 -33.40
C VAL A 98 6.44 27.49 -33.74
N VAL A 99 6.82 28.33 -32.77
CA VAL A 99 7.88 29.33 -32.92
C VAL A 99 9.03 29.07 -31.95
N LYS A 100 10.23 29.52 -32.31
CA LYS A 100 11.44 29.43 -31.49
C LYS A 100 11.86 30.82 -31.01
N ALA A 101 12.69 30.83 -29.96
CA ALA A 101 13.29 32.07 -29.48
C ALA A 101 14.13 32.72 -30.59
N GLY A 102 13.87 34.00 -30.86
CA GLY A 102 14.52 34.78 -31.91
C GLY A 102 13.72 34.86 -33.22
N ASP A 103 12.65 34.09 -33.37
CA ASP A 103 11.80 34.17 -34.56
C ASP A 103 11.05 35.51 -34.61
N THR A 104 11.02 36.11 -35.80
CA THR A 104 10.29 37.37 -36.01
C THR A 104 8.80 37.10 -36.14
N LEU A 105 8.02 37.50 -35.14
CA LEU A 105 6.56 37.30 -35.13
C LEU A 105 5.82 38.37 -35.94
N ALA A 106 6.21 39.64 -35.80
CA ALA A 106 5.60 40.77 -36.48
C ALA A 106 6.67 41.77 -36.95
N ARG A 107 6.35 42.51 -38.02
CA ARG A 107 7.16 43.62 -38.50
C ARG A 107 6.42 44.92 -38.25
N LEU A 108 7.07 45.83 -37.51
CA LEU A 108 6.55 47.17 -37.26
C LEU A 108 7.18 48.17 -38.22
N ASP A 109 6.48 49.28 -38.47
CA ASP A 109 7.01 50.43 -39.19
C ASP A 109 8.14 51.08 -38.37
N ALA A 110 9.35 51.07 -38.93
CA ALA A 110 10.55 51.57 -38.31
C ALA A 110 10.96 52.96 -38.82
N ALA A 111 10.18 53.63 -39.67
CA ALA A 111 10.61 54.87 -40.33
C ALA A 111 11.07 55.96 -39.35
N LYS A 112 10.30 56.23 -38.29
CA LYS A 112 10.67 57.23 -37.27
C LYS A 112 11.91 56.82 -36.48
N SER A 113 12.00 55.55 -36.06
CA SER A 113 13.16 55.03 -35.33
C SER A 113 14.42 55.02 -36.19
N ALA A 114 14.30 54.73 -37.50
CA ALA A 114 15.39 54.74 -38.44
C ALA A 114 15.96 56.15 -38.65
N LEU A 115 15.10 57.17 -38.77
CA LEU A 115 15.54 58.57 -38.85
C LEU A 115 16.30 59.01 -37.60
N GLY A 116 15.75 58.72 -36.40
CA GLY A 116 16.42 59.02 -35.14
C GLY A 116 17.78 58.32 -35.00
N TYR A 117 17.84 57.06 -35.42
CA TYR A 117 19.10 56.30 -35.47
C TYR A 117 20.13 56.95 -36.41
N GLN A 118 19.73 57.36 -37.61
CA GLN A 118 20.63 58.01 -38.57
C GLN A 118 21.16 59.35 -38.03
N GLN A 119 20.30 60.15 -37.40
CA GLN A 119 20.71 61.41 -36.77
C GLN A 119 21.72 61.18 -35.64
N ALA A 120 21.44 60.23 -34.73
CA ALA A 120 22.36 59.88 -33.65
C ALA A 120 23.69 59.35 -34.18
N ARG A 121 23.67 58.55 -35.24
CA ARG A 121 24.88 58.04 -35.91
C ARG A 121 25.71 59.16 -36.53
N ALA A 122 25.08 60.14 -37.17
CA ALA A 122 25.77 61.31 -37.72
C ALA A 122 26.42 62.16 -36.60
N MET A 123 25.70 62.39 -35.50
CA MET A 123 26.25 63.09 -34.33
C MET A 123 27.43 62.34 -33.70
N GLN A 124 27.33 61.02 -33.59
CA GLN A 124 28.43 60.17 -33.09
C GLN A 124 29.66 60.27 -34.00
N ALA A 125 29.48 60.22 -35.32
CA ALA A 125 30.58 60.35 -36.28
C ALA A 125 31.26 61.72 -36.15
N GLN A 126 30.49 62.81 -36.05
CA GLN A 126 31.04 64.15 -35.88
C GLN A 126 31.81 64.29 -34.56
N ALA A 127 31.25 63.80 -33.45
CA ALA A 127 31.90 63.81 -32.15
C ALA A 127 33.22 63.03 -32.16
N ARG A 128 33.26 61.90 -32.87
CA ARG A 128 34.47 61.08 -33.02
C ARG A 128 35.56 61.80 -33.81
N LEU A 129 35.22 62.43 -34.93
CA LEU A 129 36.17 63.23 -35.71
C LEU A 129 36.73 64.38 -34.87
N ASN A 130 35.88 65.08 -34.11
CA ASN A 130 36.32 66.15 -33.22
C ASN A 130 37.31 65.62 -32.17
N TYR A 131 37.02 64.49 -31.52
CA TYR A 131 37.91 63.86 -30.54
C TYR A 131 39.26 63.43 -31.14
N GLU A 132 39.25 62.84 -32.34
CA GLU A 132 40.47 62.44 -33.04
C GLU A 132 41.32 63.66 -33.41
N ASN A 133 40.70 64.78 -33.78
CA ASN A 133 41.39 66.04 -34.04
C ASN A 133 41.99 66.67 -32.77
N THR A 134 41.29 66.63 -31.62
CA THR A 134 41.85 67.12 -30.34
C THR A 134 42.94 66.22 -29.77
N LYS A 135 43.00 64.95 -30.14
CA LYS A 135 44.09 64.05 -29.74
C LYS A 135 45.35 64.21 -30.61
N LYS A 136 45.18 64.66 -31.86
CA LYS A 136 46.29 64.84 -32.82
C LYS A 136 47.01 66.18 -32.65
N ASN A 137 46.32 67.20 -32.18
CA ASN A 137 46.91 68.46 -31.71
C ASN A 137 47.34 68.34 -30.24
#